data_AF-A0A915B0N4-F1
#
_entry.id   AF-A0A915B0N4-F1
#
_cell.length_a   1.000
_cell.length_b   1.000
_cell.length_c   1.000
_cell.angle_alpha   90.00
_cell.angle_beta   90.00
_cell.angle_gamma   90.00
#
_symmetry.space_group_name_H-M   'P 1'
#
loop_
_entity.id
_entity.type
_entity.pdbx_description
1 polymer ?
#
loop_
_entity_poly.entity_id
_entity_poly.type
_entity_poly.pdbx_seq_one_letter_code
_entity_poly.pdbx_strand_id
1 'polypeptide(L)'
;MGKTSKDKRDIYYRLAKEEGWRARSAFKLMQIDDEFKIFEGVSRAVDLCAAPGSWSQVLSKRLYFGEKDERKRNEVRIVAVDLQPMSPLPGVIQLQGDITESSTAESIISHFEGSKADLVVCDGAPDGFFLRSFYFIILNS
;
A
#
# COMPACT_ATOMS: atom_id res chain seq x y z
N MET A 1 -27.84 -18.44 -14.22
CA MET A 1 -27.39 -18.60 -12.82
C MET A 1 -26.39 -17.47 -12.52
N GLY A 2 -26.86 -16.35 -11.97
CA GLY A 2 -26.02 -15.17 -11.74
C GLY A 2 -25.11 -15.36 -10.53
N LYS A 3 -23.78 -15.32 -10.73
CA LYS A 3 -22.80 -15.38 -9.63
C LYS A 3 -23.02 -14.20 -8.69
N THR A 4 -23.30 -14.47 -7.42
CA THR A 4 -23.56 -13.41 -6.43
C THR A 4 -22.25 -12.69 -6.10
N SER A 5 -22.34 -11.47 -5.54
CA SER A 5 -21.16 -10.71 -5.10
C SER A 5 -20.36 -11.44 -4.02
N LYS A 6 -21.01 -12.30 -3.23
CA LYS A 6 -20.38 -13.14 -2.19
C LYS A 6 -19.43 -14.18 -2.81
N ASP A 7 -19.87 -14.85 -3.87
CA ASP A 7 -19.04 -15.81 -4.61
C ASP A 7 -17.80 -15.15 -5.21
N LYS A 8 -17.93 -13.90 -5.69
CA LYS A 8 -16.77 -13.12 -6.20
C LYS A 8 -15.79 -12.74 -5.10
N ARG A 9 -16.26 -12.41 -3.90
CA ARG A 9 -15.37 -12.10 -2.75
C ARG A 9 -14.52 -13.31 -2.38
N ASP A 10 -15.09 -14.50 -2.46
CA ASP A 10 -14.41 -15.76 -2.15
C ASP A 10 -13.39 -16.18 -3.22
N ILE A 11 -13.57 -15.75 -4.48
CA ILE A 11 -12.57 -15.98 -5.54
C ILE A 11 -11.30 -15.19 -5.25
N TYR A 12 -11.40 -13.88 -5.04
CA TYR A 12 -10.21 -13.05 -4.79
C TYR A 12 -9.54 -13.34 -3.46
N TYR A 13 -10.27 -13.81 -2.46
CA TYR A 13 -9.67 -14.29 -1.22
C TYR A 13 -8.81 -15.53 -1.45
N ARG A 14 -9.33 -16.53 -2.19
CA ARG A 14 -8.57 -17.73 -2.54
C ARG A 14 -7.36 -17.41 -3.41
N LEU A 15 -7.56 -16.58 -4.44
CA LEU A 15 -6.48 -16.15 -5.32
C LEU A 15 -5.39 -15.38 -4.56
N ALA A 16 -5.77 -14.49 -3.63
CA ALA A 16 -4.79 -13.81 -2.78
C ALA A 16 -3.93 -14.82 -2.01
N LYS A 17 -4.55 -15.84 -1.42
CA LYS A 17 -3.83 -16.88 -0.68
C LYS A 17 -2.92 -17.72 -1.59
N GLU A 18 -3.40 -18.10 -2.78
CA GLU A 18 -2.65 -18.86 -3.78
C GLU A 18 -1.43 -18.10 -4.30
N GLU A 19 -1.55 -16.78 -4.51
CA GLU A 19 -0.48 -15.90 -4.98
C GLU A 19 0.38 -15.30 -3.84
N GLY A 20 0.09 -15.65 -2.58
CA GLY A 20 0.83 -15.19 -1.40
C GLY A 20 0.61 -13.73 -1.00
N TRP A 21 -0.51 -13.13 -1.40
CA TRP A 21 -0.95 -11.81 -0.94
C TRP A 21 -1.62 -11.89 0.43
N ARG A 22 -1.30 -10.94 1.32
CA ARG A 22 -1.87 -10.87 2.68
C ARG A 22 -3.37 -10.58 2.70
N ALA A 23 -3.88 -9.87 1.70
CA ALA A 23 -5.30 -9.59 1.56
C ALA A 23 -5.70 -9.43 0.09
N ARG A 24 -6.98 -9.66 -0.18
CA ARG A 24 -7.59 -9.48 -1.50
C ARG A 24 -7.62 -8.02 -1.99
N SER A 25 -7.37 -7.04 -1.11
CA SER A 25 -7.29 -5.64 -1.54
C SER A 25 -6.03 -5.33 -2.34
N ALA A 26 -5.00 -6.19 -2.32
CA ALA A 26 -3.84 -6.10 -3.22
C ALA A 26 -4.26 -5.99 -4.70
N PHE A 27 -5.27 -6.77 -5.13
CA PHE A 27 -5.78 -6.72 -6.50
C PHE A 27 -6.37 -5.37 -6.88
N LYS A 28 -6.91 -4.61 -5.93
CA LYS A 28 -7.45 -3.28 -6.21
C LYS A 28 -6.33 -2.31 -6.58
N LEU A 29 -5.26 -2.29 -5.79
CA LEU A 29 -4.11 -1.42 -6.08
C LEU A 29 -3.42 -1.81 -7.38
N MET A 30 -3.27 -3.11 -7.65
CA MET A 30 -2.74 -3.59 -8.93
C MET A 30 -3.61 -3.18 -10.11
N GLN A 31 -4.93 -3.28 -10.01
CA GLN A 31 -5.86 -2.83 -11.06
C GLN A 31 -5.76 -1.32 -11.31
N ILE A 32 -5.66 -0.53 -10.23
CA ILE A 32 -5.49 0.92 -10.34
C ILE A 32 -4.16 1.26 -11.03
N ASP A 33 -3.06 0.60 -10.66
CA ASP A 33 -1.78 0.79 -11.36
C ASP A 33 -1.83 0.36 -12.82
N ASP A 34 -2.46 -0.78 -13.12
CA ASP A 34 -2.55 -1.27 -14.48
C ASP A 34 -3.33 -0.30 -15.40
N GLU A 35 -4.35 0.39 -14.87
CA GLU A 35 -5.18 1.38 -15.59
C GLU A 35 -4.55 2.78 -15.64
N PHE A 36 -4.05 3.29 -14.51
CA PHE A 36 -3.63 4.70 -14.37
C PHE A 36 -2.11 4.90 -14.32
N LYS A 37 -1.32 3.82 -14.31
CA LYS A 37 0.15 3.85 -14.25
C LYS A 37 0.69 4.67 -13.08
N ILE A 38 0.03 4.59 -11.93
CA ILE A 38 0.35 5.40 -10.75
C ILE A 38 1.74 5.13 -10.15
N PHE A 39 2.40 4.01 -10.52
CA PHE A 39 3.75 3.72 -10.09
C PHE A 39 4.85 4.25 -11.02
N GLU A 40 4.50 4.80 -12.19
CA GLU A 40 5.48 5.34 -13.11
C GLU A 40 6.18 6.56 -12.52
N GLY A 41 7.52 6.50 -12.41
CA GLY A 41 8.33 7.57 -11.82
C GLY A 41 8.27 7.65 -10.29
N VAL A 42 7.56 6.74 -9.61
CA VAL A 42 7.47 6.72 -8.15
C VAL A 42 8.68 6.02 -7.56
N SER A 43 9.36 6.72 -6.63
CA SER A 43 10.46 6.16 -5.83
C SER A 43 10.16 6.23 -4.33
N ARG A 44 9.32 7.18 -3.92
CA ARG A 44 8.94 7.44 -2.53
C ARG A 44 7.44 7.26 -2.35
N ALA A 45 7.04 6.21 -1.65
CA ALA A 45 5.63 5.89 -1.43
C ALA A 45 5.30 5.81 0.06
N VAL A 46 4.09 6.27 0.43
CA VAL A 46 3.51 6.12 1.77
C VAL A 46 2.24 5.29 1.70
N ASP A 47 2.12 4.27 2.54
CA ASP A 47 0.93 3.45 2.71
C ASP A 47 0.32 3.71 4.09
N LEU A 48 -0.84 4.38 4.13
CA LEU A 48 -1.56 4.74 5.36
C LEU A 48 -2.65 3.70 5.66
N CYS A 49 -2.85 3.40 6.94
CA CYS A 49 -3.76 2.32 7.38
C CYS A 49 -3.41 0.99 6.70
N ALA A 50 -2.11 0.67 6.72
CA ALA A 50 -1.53 -0.38 5.89
C ALA A 50 -1.87 -1.80 6.37
N ALA A 51 -2.24 -2.04 7.63
CA ALA A 51 -2.42 -3.39 8.16
C ALA A 51 -3.52 -4.15 7.42
N PRO A 52 -3.29 -5.42 6.99
CA PRO A 52 -2.16 -6.30 7.31
C PRO A 52 -0.91 -6.16 6.41
N GLY A 53 -0.91 -5.24 5.44
CA GLY A 53 0.23 -4.89 4.59
C GLY A 53 0.09 -5.32 3.13
N SER A 54 -1.13 -5.52 2.64
CA SER A 54 -1.34 -6.03 1.27
C SER A 54 -0.98 -5.01 0.19
N TRP A 55 -1.21 -3.73 0.43
CA TRP A 55 -0.82 -2.64 -0.47
C TRP A 55 0.68 -2.38 -0.39
N SER A 56 1.25 -2.34 0.81
CA SER A 56 2.70 -2.37 1.05
C SER A 56 3.41 -3.51 0.32
N GLN A 57 2.82 -4.70 0.24
CA GLN A 57 3.37 -5.82 -0.54
C GLN A 57 3.39 -5.53 -2.04
N VAL A 58 2.34 -4.90 -2.58
CA VAL A 58 2.28 -4.51 -4.00
C VAL A 58 3.35 -3.46 -4.29
N LEU A 59 3.44 -2.42 -3.44
CA LEU A 59 4.47 -1.38 -3.54
C LEU A 59 5.89 -1.97 -3.51
N SER A 60 6.17 -2.87 -2.57
CA SER A 60 7.47 -3.56 -2.48
C SER A 60 7.78 -4.35 -3.76
N LYS A 61 6.83 -5.14 -4.27
CA LYS A 61 7.04 -5.92 -5.49
C LYS A 61 7.21 -5.06 -6.74
N ARG A 62 6.48 -3.94 -6.86
CA ARG A 62 6.47 -3.08 -8.05
C ARG A 62 7.62 -2.06 -8.05
N LEU A 63 7.87 -1.39 -6.94
CA LEU A 63 8.87 -0.31 -6.83
C LEU A 63 10.24 -0.85 -6.43
N TYR A 64 10.32 -1.68 -5.39
CA TYR A 64 11.60 -2.15 -4.86
C TYR A 64 12.15 -3.34 -5.66
N PHE A 65 11.41 -4.44 -5.74
CA PHE A 65 11.85 -5.62 -6.49
C PHE A 65 11.72 -5.48 -8.01
N GLY A 66 10.84 -4.59 -8.47
CA GLY A 66 10.61 -4.32 -9.90
C GLY A 66 11.72 -3.49 -10.55
N GLU A 67 12.43 -2.66 -9.77
CA GLU A 67 13.54 -1.85 -10.28
C GLU A 67 14.79 -2.72 -10.50
N LYS A 68 15.30 -2.75 -11.74
CA LYS A 68 16.46 -3.56 -12.14
C LYS A 68 17.78 -2.87 -11.85
N ASP A 69 17.79 -1.55 -11.82
CA ASP A 69 18.98 -0.76 -11.48
C ASP A 69 19.17 -0.71 -9.96
N GLU A 70 20.25 -1.30 -9.47
CA GLU A 70 20.56 -1.33 -8.04
C GLU A 70 20.66 0.05 -7.41
N ARG A 71 21.12 1.07 -8.17
CA ARG A 71 21.24 2.44 -7.65
C ARG A 71 19.86 3.02 -7.39
N LYS A 72 18.97 2.93 -8.38
CA LYS A 72 17.57 3.37 -8.25
C LYS A 72 16.81 2.57 -7.19
N ARG A 73 17.05 1.26 -7.10
CA ARG A 73 16.46 0.42 -6.06
C ARG A 73 16.85 0.89 -4.66
N ASN A 74 18.10 1.32 -4.46
CA ASN A 74 18.56 1.88 -3.19
C ASN A 74 17.99 3.27 -2.89
N GLU A 75 17.40 3.96 -3.87
CA GLU A 75 16.68 5.22 -3.69
C GLU A 75 15.19 4.99 -3.35
N VAL A 76 14.67 3.79 -3.58
CA VAL A 76 13.27 3.47 -3.24
C VAL A 76 13.06 3.54 -1.73
N ARG A 77 12.03 4.29 -1.32
CA ARG A 77 11.60 4.43 0.08
C ARG A 77 10.11 4.19 0.15
N ILE A 78 9.72 3.11 0.82
CA ILE A 78 8.31 2.79 1.07
C ILE A 78 8.10 2.84 2.58
N VAL A 79 7.22 3.71 3.05
CA VAL A 79 6.87 3.85 4.46
C VAL A 79 5.42 3.44 4.66
N ALA A 80 5.19 2.43 5.49
CA ALA A 80 3.86 1.92 5.79
C ALA A 80 3.51 2.20 7.25
N VAL A 81 2.33 2.77 7.50
CA VAL A 81 1.90 3.19 8.83
C VAL A 81 0.54 2.63 9.17
N ASP A 82 0.43 2.05 10.36
CA ASP A 82 -0.84 1.60 10.92
C ASP A 82 -0.81 1.64 12.46
N LEU A 83 -1.98 1.67 13.10
CA LEU A 83 -2.11 1.47 14.54
C LEU A 83 -1.79 0.02 14.93
N GLN A 84 -2.12 -0.93 14.06
CA GLN A 84 -1.91 -2.36 14.25
C GLN A 84 -0.52 -2.77 13.80
N PRO A 85 0.13 -3.70 14.52
CA PRO A 85 1.41 -4.24 14.08
C PRO A 85 1.24 -5.06 12.80
N MET A 86 2.21 -4.96 11.90
CA MET A 86 2.30 -5.77 10.69
C MET A 86 3.53 -6.67 10.73
N SER A 87 3.43 -7.82 10.06
CA SER A 87 4.63 -8.64 9.84
C SER A 87 5.59 -7.91 8.88
N PRO A 88 6.92 -8.01 9.08
CA PRO A 88 7.92 -7.36 8.24
C PRO A 88 7.74 -7.64 6.74
N LEU A 89 8.04 -6.64 5.92
CA LEU A 89 8.02 -6.72 4.46
C LEU A 89 9.35 -6.20 3.90
N PRO A 90 10.04 -6.96 3.05
CA PRO A 90 11.28 -6.49 2.44
C PRO A 90 11.07 -5.18 1.66
N GLY A 91 12.02 -4.25 1.78
CA GLY A 91 11.94 -2.96 1.09
C GLY A 91 10.88 -2.00 1.62
N VAL A 92 10.24 -2.32 2.76
CA VAL A 92 9.23 -1.46 3.40
C VAL A 92 9.64 -1.14 4.83
N ILE A 93 9.67 0.16 5.14
CA ILE A 93 9.81 0.68 6.49
C ILE A 93 8.42 0.67 7.12
N GLN A 94 8.27 -0.02 8.26
CA GLN A 94 6.99 -0.15 8.93
C GLN A 94 7.01 0.65 10.22
N LEU A 95 6.07 1.59 10.35
CA LEU A 95 5.87 2.38 11.55
C LEU A 95 4.53 1.99 12.17
N GLN A 96 4.51 1.87 13.50
CA GLN A 96 3.29 1.74 14.25
C GLN A 96 2.95 3.09 14.86
N GLY A 97 1.81 3.68 14.48
CA GLY A 97 1.44 5.02 14.94
C GLY A 97 0.07 5.46 14.45
N ASP A 98 -0.48 6.47 15.12
CA ASP A 98 -1.73 7.11 14.72
C ASP A 98 -1.46 8.16 13.65
N ILE A 99 -2.11 8.03 12.49
CA ILE A 99 -1.96 8.95 11.36
C ILE A 99 -2.50 10.37 11.66
N THR A 100 -3.28 10.53 12.73
CA THR A 100 -3.80 11.83 13.18
C THR A 100 -2.80 12.58 14.09
N GLU A 101 -1.77 11.89 14.59
CA GLU A 101 -0.73 12.50 15.40
C GLU A 101 0.38 13.12 14.55
N SER A 102 0.79 14.34 14.89
CA SER A 102 1.89 15.04 14.22
C SER A 102 3.23 14.29 14.35
N SER A 103 3.45 13.60 15.47
CA SER A 103 4.63 12.75 15.72
C SER A 103 4.80 11.66 14.67
N THR A 104 3.70 11.03 14.27
CA THR A 104 3.67 10.01 13.21
C THR A 104 4.00 10.63 11.86
N ALA A 105 3.41 11.78 11.55
CA ALA A 105 3.71 12.51 10.31
C ALA A 105 5.19 12.92 10.22
N GLU A 106 5.75 13.45 11.30
CA GLU A 106 7.18 13.80 11.40
C GLU A 106 8.07 12.57 11.22
N SER A 107 7.70 11.44 11.83
CA SER A 107 8.41 10.17 11.68
C SER A 107 8.42 9.70 10.22
N ILE A 108 7.27 9.74 9.54
CA ILE A 108 7.17 9.42 8.11
C ILE A 108 8.08 10.33 7.28
N ILE A 109 8.00 11.65 7.49
CA ILE A 109 8.77 12.65 6.75
C ILE A 109 10.28 12.45 6.94
N SER A 110 10.71 12.09 8.16
CA SER A 110 12.12 11.88 8.48
C SER A 110 12.77 10.79 7.63
N HIS A 111 12.01 9.78 7.18
CA HIS A 111 12.49 8.70 6.32
C HIS A 111 12.69 9.10 4.85
N PHE A 112 12.20 10.27 4.43
CA PHE A 112 12.36 10.78 3.06
C PHE A 112 13.51 11.78 2.91
N GLU A 113 14.34 11.97 3.94
CA GLU A 113 15.57 12.78 3.87
C GLU A 113 15.35 14.20 3.31
N GLY A 114 14.21 14.82 3.66
CA GLY A 114 13.84 16.17 3.20
C GLY A 114 13.14 16.22 1.83
N SER A 115 12.94 15.08 1.17
CA SER A 115 12.14 14.97 -0.05
C SER A 115 10.66 14.71 0.25
N LYS A 116 9.77 15.07 -0.68
CA LYS A 116 8.34 14.75 -0.60
C LYS A 116 8.09 13.31 -1.05
N ALA A 117 7.02 12.71 -0.54
CA ALA A 117 6.48 11.46 -1.09
C ALA A 117 5.90 11.71 -2.49
N ASP A 118 6.22 10.83 -3.43
CA ASP A 118 5.68 10.87 -4.80
C ASP A 118 4.24 10.37 -4.82
N LEU A 119 3.97 9.34 -4.00
CA LEU A 119 2.69 8.65 -3.93
C LEU A 119 2.29 8.41 -2.48
N VAL A 120 1.05 8.76 -2.12
CA VAL A 120 0.42 8.35 -0.86
C VAL A 120 -0.82 7.53 -1.18
N VAL A 121 -0.93 6.34 -0.59
CA VAL A 121 -2.06 5.42 -0.76
C VAL A 121 -2.69 5.09 0.60
N CYS A 122 -3.99 4.82 0.62
CA CYS A 122 -4.73 4.40 1.81
C CYS A 122 -5.87 3.43 1.45
N ASP A 123 -5.90 2.26 2.09
CA ASP A 123 -7.00 1.26 2.04
C ASP A 123 -7.81 1.22 3.35
N GLY A 124 -7.67 2.27 4.19
CA GLY A 124 -8.38 2.39 5.45
C GLY A 124 -9.90 2.40 5.26
N ALA A 125 -10.60 1.48 5.93
CA ALA A 125 -12.04 1.45 6.00
C ALA A 125 -12.47 1.26 7.47
N PRO A 126 -13.34 2.12 8.02
CA PRO A 126 -13.80 1.95 9.40
C PRO A 126 -14.68 0.71 9.52
N ASP A 127 -14.42 -0.12 10.53
CA ASP A 127 -15.25 -1.28 10.85
C ASP A 127 -16.65 -0.82 11.28
N GLY A 128 -17.69 -1.28 10.56
CA GLY A 128 -19.10 -1.07 10.93
C GLY A 128 -19.89 -0.10 10.05
N PHE A 129 -19.25 0.67 9.16
CA PHE A 129 -20.00 1.43 8.16
C PHE A 129 -20.22 0.58 6.90
N PHE A 130 -21.49 0.35 6.55
CA PHE A 130 -21.94 -0.35 5.34
C PHE A 130 -21.63 0.42 4.03
N LEU A 131 -20.76 1.43 4.11
CA LEU A 131 -20.31 2.28 3.01
C LEU A 131 -18.91 1.85 2.57
N ARG A 132 -18.70 1.88 1.25
CA ARG A 132 -17.53 1.42 0.50
C ARG A 132 -16.20 1.80 1.18
N SER A 133 -15.20 0.91 1.09
CA SER A 133 -13.79 1.24 1.32
C SER A 133 -13.46 2.59 0.67
N PHE A 134 -12.91 3.52 1.45
CA PHE A 134 -12.46 4.81 0.94
C PHE A 134 -11.03 4.64 0.45
N TYR A 135 -10.84 4.81 -0.85
CA TYR A 135 -9.52 4.79 -1.49
C TYR A 135 -9.06 6.23 -1.66
N PHE A 136 -7.95 6.57 -1.03
CA PHE A 136 -7.28 7.84 -1.28
C PHE A 136 -5.93 7.56 -1.94
N ILE A 137 -5.71 8.24 -3.07
CA ILE A 137 -4.43 8.28 -3.76
C ILE A 137 -4.09 9.75 -3.96
N ILE A 138 -2.98 10.19 -3.36
CA ILE A 138 -2.45 11.54 -3.53
C ILE A 138 -1.15 11.40 -4.32
N LEU A 139 -1.13 11.98 -5.51
CA LEU A 139 0.06 12.12 -6.33
C LEU A 139 0.62 13.53 -6.11
N ASN A 140 1.89 13.63 -5.72
CA ASN A 140 2.59 14.93 -5.80
C ASN A 140 3.09 15.09 -7.24
N SER A 141 2.69 16.19 -7.89
CA SER A 141 3.27 16.67 -9.14
C SER A 141 4.41 17.65 -8.88
#